data_AF-A0AAV7RUE4-F1
#
_entry.id   AF-A0AAV7RUE4-F1
#
_cell.length_a   1.000
_cell.length_b   1.000
_cell.length_c   1.000
_cell.angle_alpha   90.00
_cell.angle_beta   90.00
_cell.angle_gamma   90.00
#
_symmetry.space_group_name_H-M   'P 1'
#
loop_
_entity.id
_entity.type
_entity.pdbx_description
1 polymer ?
#
loop_
_entity_poly.entity_id
_entity_poly.type
_entity_poly.pdbx_seq_one_letter_code
_entity_poly.pdbx_strand_id
1 'polypeptide(L)'
;MNICYTELLIDNVQIPDEEEFDDSITNIAERNEVHESESNDITLKDLLSNLALPIDSEKTSKFNINRRNIWDGARRAFLRKTYKATNRISVMFTDSSGNSEGAVDFGGPTREFLRLLMHYLQHSKLFEGPENRKTLSCDAQGMRNDEYYLAGQAMAVSLVHGGPAPNFVSPVLYQCLVSDAKHVHSSLGDVVDPETQDMLKEIENASSLENLQGLIQKHSTVLSIAGCFRPLKSLNDKRELLEDLINWYIVGRTVPSLVRLKEGLKTLGVLQAMEIHKHIFEEAFVWMEQEITTDTINGMFNIKFSPSGSNYRIQEEHIIGYWRDYLQDCEGK
;
A
#
# COMPACT_ATOMS: atom_id res chain seq x y z
N MET A 1 3.49 -11.82 -5.44
CA MET A 1 4.91 -12.05 -5.83
C MET A 1 5.48 -10.69 -6.25
N ASN A 2 6.52 -10.16 -5.59
CA ASN A 2 7.03 -8.81 -5.87
C ASN A 2 7.89 -8.80 -7.14
N ILE A 3 7.38 -8.21 -8.22
CA ILE A 3 8.09 -8.05 -9.49
C ILE A 3 9.12 -6.93 -9.35
N CYS A 4 10.39 -7.28 -9.54
CA CYS A 4 11.53 -6.35 -9.56
C CYS A 4 11.68 -5.77 -10.97
N TYR A 5 11.29 -4.50 -11.18
CA TYR A 5 11.31 -3.83 -12.49
C TYR A 5 12.67 -3.19 -12.80
N THR A 6 13.71 -3.97 -13.12
CA THR A 6 15.03 -3.41 -13.52
C THR A 6 15.64 -3.99 -14.79
N GLU A 7 14.84 -4.44 -15.75
CA GLU A 7 15.39 -4.96 -17.02
C GLU A 7 14.64 -4.43 -18.25
N LEU A 8 14.76 -3.13 -18.57
CA LEU A 8 14.51 -2.61 -19.92
C LEU A 8 15.27 -1.28 -20.11
N LEU A 9 16.58 -1.35 -20.34
CA LEU A 9 17.36 -0.24 -20.89
C LEU A 9 18.51 -0.79 -21.73
N ILE A 10 18.24 -1.18 -22.99
CA ILE A 10 19.23 -1.19 -24.09
C ILE A 10 18.49 -0.92 -25.43
N ASP A 11 18.96 0.13 -26.12
CA ASP A 11 18.91 0.50 -27.54
C ASP A 11 17.58 0.69 -28.30
N ASN A 12 17.29 1.93 -28.71
CA ASN A 12 17.77 2.44 -30.01
C ASN A 12 17.46 3.93 -30.21
N VAL A 13 18.49 4.67 -30.62
CA VAL A 13 18.43 6.07 -31.04
C VAL A 13 17.91 6.13 -32.48
N GLN A 14 16.93 6.99 -32.73
CA GLN A 14 16.67 7.49 -34.08
C GLN A 14 16.14 8.93 -34.03
N ILE A 15 16.93 9.84 -34.60
CA ILE A 15 16.63 11.26 -34.82
C ILE A 15 15.78 11.38 -36.09
N PRO A 16 14.79 12.29 -36.11
CA PRO A 16 14.56 13.05 -37.33
C PRO A 16 14.50 14.57 -37.09
N ASP A 17 14.76 15.28 -38.20
CA ASP A 17 15.19 16.66 -38.33
C ASP A 17 14.11 17.76 -38.13
N GLU A 18 14.62 18.99 -37.99
CA GLU A 18 13.94 20.27 -37.81
C GLU A 18 13.19 20.80 -39.06
N GLU A 19 12.24 21.72 -38.82
CA GLU A 19 11.63 22.80 -39.65
C GLU A 19 10.09 22.83 -39.45
N GLU A 20 9.34 23.92 -39.31
CA GLU A 20 9.54 25.38 -39.27
C GLU A 20 8.27 26.01 -38.64
N PHE A 21 8.36 27.24 -38.13
CA PHE A 21 7.27 28.04 -37.54
C PHE A 21 6.37 28.73 -38.60
N ASP A 22 5.06 28.87 -38.35
CA ASP A 22 4.31 30.11 -38.70
C ASP A 22 3.04 30.31 -37.84
N ASP A 23 2.81 31.57 -37.47
CA ASP A 23 1.74 32.11 -36.64
C ASP A 23 0.48 32.42 -37.47
N SER A 24 -0.72 32.14 -36.94
CA SER A 24 -1.83 33.08 -37.10
C SER A 24 -2.97 32.84 -36.09
N ILE A 25 -3.21 33.89 -35.30
CA ILE A 25 -4.36 34.08 -34.41
C ILE A 25 -5.53 34.60 -35.26
N THR A 26 -6.73 34.02 -35.14
CA THR A 26 -7.96 34.77 -34.83
C THR A 26 -9.17 33.88 -34.51
N ASN A 27 -9.81 34.24 -33.40
CA ASN A 27 -11.07 33.79 -32.82
C ASN A 27 -12.19 33.37 -33.80
N ILE A 28 -12.98 32.36 -33.40
CA ILE A 28 -14.43 32.49 -33.14
C ILE A 28 -14.90 31.31 -32.27
N ALA A 29 -15.80 31.64 -31.35
CA ALA A 29 -16.31 30.86 -30.24
C ALA A 29 -17.20 29.67 -30.63
N GLU A 30 -17.33 28.77 -29.64
CA GLU A 30 -18.42 27.81 -29.43
C GLU A 30 -18.60 26.69 -30.45
N ARG A 31 -18.00 25.53 -30.13
CA ARG A 31 -18.63 24.21 -30.24
C ARG A 31 -18.02 23.27 -29.21
N ASN A 32 -18.83 22.94 -28.20
CA ASN A 32 -18.61 21.78 -27.34
C ASN A 32 -18.79 20.54 -28.22
N GLU A 33 -17.69 19.99 -28.71
CA GLU A 33 -17.63 18.63 -29.22
C GLU A 33 -16.66 17.85 -28.34
N VAL A 34 -17.22 16.79 -27.74
CA VAL A 34 -16.51 15.78 -26.97
C VAL A 34 -15.51 15.12 -27.91
N HIS A 35 -14.25 15.55 -27.83
CA HIS A 35 -13.14 14.73 -28.28
C HIS A 35 -12.82 13.76 -27.16
N GLU A 36 -13.31 12.53 -27.30
CA GLU A 36 -12.66 11.34 -26.74
C GLU A 36 -11.22 11.32 -27.29
N SER A 37 -10.31 11.93 -26.54
CA SER A 37 -8.88 11.80 -26.76
C SER A 37 -8.46 10.41 -26.31
N GLU A 38 -7.86 9.66 -27.23
CA GLU A 38 -7.16 8.38 -27.04
C GLU A 38 -6.66 8.18 -25.59
N SER A 39 -7.30 7.26 -24.85
CA SER A 39 -6.86 6.92 -23.49
C SER A 39 -5.55 6.13 -23.57
N ASN A 40 -4.43 6.85 -23.53
CA ASN A 40 -3.22 6.27 -22.95
C ASN A 40 -3.54 5.97 -21.48
N ASP A 41 -4.02 4.76 -21.18
CA ASP A 41 -4.28 4.32 -19.82
C ASP A 41 -2.98 4.39 -19.01
N ILE A 42 -2.87 5.42 -18.16
CA ILE A 42 -1.71 5.66 -17.34
C ILE A 42 -1.58 4.55 -16.30
N THR A 43 -0.43 3.86 -16.25
CA THR A 43 -0.22 2.75 -15.32
C THR A 43 0.39 3.23 -14.00
N LEU A 44 0.31 2.41 -12.95
CA LEU A 44 1.03 2.67 -11.69
C LEU A 44 2.53 2.86 -11.93
N LYS A 45 3.11 2.08 -12.86
CA LYS A 45 4.53 2.18 -13.21
C LYS A 45 4.88 3.54 -13.81
N ASP A 46 4.02 4.08 -14.67
CA ASP A 46 4.24 5.41 -15.29
C ASP A 46 4.17 6.51 -14.23
N LEU A 47 3.18 6.43 -13.33
CA LEU A 47 3.05 7.36 -12.21
C LEU A 47 4.27 7.33 -11.29
N LEU A 48 4.72 6.15 -10.87
CA LEU A 48 5.90 6.01 -10.02
C LEU A 48 7.18 6.47 -10.73
N SER A 49 7.30 6.23 -12.03
CA SER A 49 8.44 6.71 -12.83
C SER A 49 8.47 8.24 -12.87
N ASN A 50 7.32 8.89 -13.02
CA ASN A 50 7.20 10.34 -12.96
C ASN A 50 7.57 10.90 -11.57
N LEU A 51 7.09 10.26 -10.49
CA LEU A 51 7.45 10.65 -9.12
C LEU A 51 8.95 10.45 -8.81
N ALA A 52 9.62 9.56 -9.53
CA ALA A 52 11.05 9.28 -9.39
C ALA A 52 11.95 10.26 -10.15
N LEU A 53 11.43 11.06 -11.10
CA LEU A 53 12.22 12.03 -11.88
C LEU A 53 13.06 13.00 -11.02
N PRO A 54 12.60 13.49 -9.84
CA PRO A 54 13.40 14.37 -9.00
C PRO A 54 14.54 13.66 -8.26
N ILE A 55 14.70 12.34 -8.37
CA ILE A 55 15.78 11.61 -7.71
C ILE A 55 17.12 11.97 -8.37
N ASP A 56 18.01 12.56 -7.57
CA ASP A 56 19.38 12.91 -7.94
C ASP A 56 20.27 11.65 -7.92
N SER A 57 20.80 11.28 -9.09
CA SER A 57 21.68 10.12 -9.27
C SER A 57 23.06 10.28 -8.63
N GLU A 58 23.51 11.54 -8.46
CA GLU A 58 24.85 11.88 -7.97
C GLU A 58 24.89 12.03 -6.45
N LYS A 59 23.75 12.36 -5.82
CA LYS A 59 23.65 12.48 -4.37
C LYS A 59 23.12 11.21 -3.73
N THR A 60 23.75 10.82 -2.63
CA THR A 60 23.35 9.61 -1.88
C THR A 60 22.94 9.93 -0.44
N SER A 61 21.84 9.31 -0.02
CA SER A 61 21.45 9.20 1.38
C SER A 61 21.89 7.83 1.88
N LYS A 62 22.82 7.79 2.83
CA LYS A 62 23.42 6.54 3.36
C LYS A 62 22.63 5.99 4.54
N PHE A 63 22.25 4.72 4.42
CA PHE A 63 21.49 3.96 5.41
C PHE A 63 22.36 2.83 5.96
N ASN A 64 22.65 2.88 7.26
CA ASN A 64 23.35 1.80 7.96
C ASN A 64 22.32 0.94 8.69
N ILE A 65 22.12 -0.28 8.19
CA ILE A 65 21.00 -1.14 8.57
C ILE A 65 21.51 -2.41 9.23
N ASN A 66 20.94 -2.76 10.37
CA ASN A 66 21.12 -4.08 10.98
C ASN A 66 19.87 -4.91 10.71
N ARG A 67 20.02 -6.11 10.14
CA ARG A 67 18.88 -6.99 9.79
C ARG A 67 17.99 -7.36 10.98
N ARG A 68 18.56 -7.38 12.20
CA ARG A 68 17.81 -7.66 13.44
C ARG A 68 17.07 -6.43 13.97
N ASN A 69 17.36 -5.24 13.47
CA ASN A 69 16.74 -4.00 13.92
C ASN A 69 16.55 -2.99 12.77
N ILE A 70 15.77 -3.42 11.77
CA ILE A 70 15.51 -2.67 10.54
C ILE A 70 14.90 -1.30 10.82
N TRP A 71 13.90 -1.24 11.70
CA TRP A 71 13.18 -0.01 11.99
C TRP A 71 14.04 1.05 12.64
N ASP A 72 14.89 0.68 13.61
CA ASP A 72 15.80 1.63 14.23
C ASP A 72 16.79 2.19 13.20
N GLY A 73 17.33 1.35 12.32
CA GLY A 73 18.19 1.76 11.21
C GLY A 73 17.50 2.74 10.28
N ALA A 74 16.28 2.43 9.85
CA ALA A 74 15.46 3.29 9.01
C ALA A 74 15.17 4.63 9.68
N ARG A 75 14.66 4.61 10.92
CA ARG A 75 14.32 5.81 11.71
C ARG A 75 15.54 6.71 11.87
N ARG A 76 16.69 6.17 12.29
CA ARG A 76 17.93 6.94 12.41
C ARG A 76 18.34 7.57 11.09
N ALA A 77 18.16 6.89 9.97
CA ALA A 77 18.52 7.40 8.65
C ALA A 77 17.57 8.51 8.16
N PHE A 78 16.26 8.32 8.29
CA PHE A 78 15.25 9.32 7.92
C PHE A 78 15.35 10.60 8.76
N LEU A 79 15.71 10.48 10.04
CA LEU A 79 15.83 11.62 10.95
C LEU A 79 17.17 12.39 10.81
N ARG A 80 18.08 11.97 9.93
CA ARG A 80 19.35 12.70 9.73
C ARG A 80 19.05 14.04 9.05
N LYS A 81 19.68 15.12 9.53
CA LYS A 81 19.61 16.44 8.87
C LYS A 81 20.07 16.42 7.40
N THR A 82 20.94 15.47 7.06
CA THR A 82 21.47 15.29 5.71
C THR A 82 20.57 14.45 4.80
N TYR A 83 19.55 13.80 5.36
CA TYR A 83 18.63 13.00 4.57
C TYR A 83 17.80 13.89 3.66
N LYS A 84 17.72 13.48 2.39
CA LYS A 84 16.78 14.01 1.42
C LYS A 84 16.17 12.83 0.68
N ALA A 85 14.84 12.82 0.58
CA ALA A 85 14.10 11.76 -0.10
C ALA A 85 14.41 11.71 -1.61
N THR A 86 14.83 12.84 -2.19
CA THR A 86 15.26 12.98 -3.58
C THR A 86 16.71 12.54 -3.82
N ASN A 87 17.46 12.12 -2.80
CA ASN A 87 18.77 11.52 -3.03
C ASN A 87 18.61 10.02 -3.22
N ARG A 88 19.46 9.41 -4.04
CA ARG A 88 19.54 7.96 -4.17
C ARG A 88 19.83 7.28 -2.81
N ILE A 89 19.14 6.20 -2.52
CA ILE A 89 19.37 5.42 -1.30
C ILE A 89 20.55 4.47 -1.49
N SER A 90 21.52 4.55 -0.59
CA SER A 90 22.66 3.63 -0.51
C SER A 90 22.61 2.91 0.84
N VAL A 91 22.38 1.60 0.80
CA VAL A 91 22.26 0.77 2.00
C VAL A 91 23.57 0.03 2.25
N MET A 92 24.02 0.07 3.50
CA MET A 92 25.09 -0.76 4.03
C MET A 92 24.50 -1.61 5.16
N PHE A 93 24.49 -2.93 4.98
CA PHE A 93 24.12 -3.84 6.05
C PHE A 93 25.29 -4.08 7.00
N THR A 94 25.03 -4.03 8.30
CA THR A 94 26.04 -4.26 9.34
C THR A 94 25.66 -5.46 10.20
N ASP A 95 26.62 -6.32 10.49
CA ASP A 95 26.46 -7.47 11.38
C ASP A 95 26.34 -7.04 12.86
N SER A 96 26.15 -8.01 13.77
CA SER A 96 26.10 -7.75 15.22
C SER A 96 27.42 -7.29 15.83
N SER A 97 28.52 -7.39 15.08
CA SER A 97 29.86 -6.96 15.47
C SER A 97 30.22 -5.58 14.87
N GLY A 98 29.34 -4.99 14.06
CA GLY A 98 29.54 -3.71 13.40
C GLY A 98 30.29 -3.77 12.07
N ASN A 99 30.58 -4.96 11.54
CA ASN A 99 31.26 -5.12 10.25
C ASN A 99 30.27 -5.05 9.08
N SER A 100 30.74 -4.57 7.93
CA SER A 100 29.93 -4.51 6.70
C SER A 100 29.67 -5.91 6.15
N GLU A 101 28.40 -6.28 6.01
CA GLU A 101 27.94 -7.53 5.41
C GLU A 101 27.88 -7.37 3.87
N GLY A 102 29.04 -7.37 3.20
CA GLY A 102 29.15 -7.50 1.74
C GLY A 102 29.40 -6.21 0.93
N ALA A 103 29.34 -6.35 -0.40
CA ALA A 103 29.59 -5.29 -1.37
C ALA A 103 28.46 -4.24 -1.36
N VAL A 104 28.82 -2.97 -1.46
CA VAL A 104 27.89 -1.84 -1.58
C VAL A 104 27.38 -1.81 -3.02
N ASP A 105 26.52 -2.76 -3.39
CA ASP A 105 25.78 -2.68 -4.62
C ASP A 105 24.68 -1.62 -4.46
N PHE A 106 24.48 -0.80 -5.49
CA PHE A 106 23.53 0.30 -5.40
C PHE A 106 22.05 -0.11 -5.59
N GLY A 107 21.79 -1.40 -5.87
CA GLY A 107 20.44 -1.90 -6.17
C GLY A 107 19.98 -3.02 -5.23
N GLY A 108 20.77 -4.09 -5.11
CA GLY A 108 20.40 -5.28 -4.31
C GLY A 108 20.12 -4.97 -2.84
N PRO A 109 21.08 -4.40 -2.09
CA PRO A 109 20.91 -4.01 -0.69
C PRO A 109 19.73 -3.06 -0.45
N THR A 110 19.52 -2.09 -1.35
CA THR A 110 18.40 -1.14 -1.26
C THR A 110 17.06 -1.86 -1.40
N ARG A 111 16.89 -2.74 -2.40
CA ARG A 111 15.65 -3.53 -2.57
C ARG A 111 15.40 -4.45 -1.38
N GLU A 112 16.44 -5.10 -0.86
CA GLU A 112 16.32 -5.95 0.33
C GLU A 112 15.85 -5.14 1.54
N PHE A 113 16.49 -3.99 1.80
CA PHE A 113 16.11 -3.11 2.90
C PHE A 113 14.65 -2.65 2.80
N LEU A 114 14.22 -2.16 1.63
CA LEU A 114 12.84 -1.68 1.45
C LEU A 114 11.83 -2.81 1.65
N ARG A 115 12.15 -4.03 1.19
CA ARG A 115 11.33 -5.23 1.47
C ARG A 115 11.23 -5.54 2.96
N LEU A 116 12.35 -5.53 3.67
CA LEU A 116 12.37 -5.76 5.11
C LEU A 116 11.65 -4.65 5.89
N LEU A 117 11.72 -3.40 5.40
CA LEU A 117 11.04 -2.26 5.98
C LEU A 117 9.52 -2.37 5.83
N MET A 118 9.01 -2.72 4.64
CA MET A 118 7.57 -2.94 4.44
C MET A 118 7.06 -4.11 5.27
N HIS A 119 7.83 -5.21 5.34
CA HIS A 119 7.50 -6.34 6.21
C HIS A 119 7.46 -5.94 7.69
N TYR A 120 8.41 -5.13 8.15
CA TYR A 120 8.38 -4.60 9.52
C TYR A 120 7.11 -3.77 9.78
N LEU A 121 6.76 -2.84 8.86
CA LEU A 121 5.59 -1.98 9.04
C LEU A 121 4.31 -2.80 9.17
N GLN A 122 4.09 -3.79 8.31
CA GLN A 122 2.92 -4.69 8.35
C GLN A 122 2.73 -5.38 9.70
N HIS A 123 3.83 -5.70 10.40
CA HIS A 123 3.84 -6.41 11.68
C HIS A 123 4.11 -5.48 12.88
N SER A 124 4.23 -4.18 12.64
CA SER A 124 4.49 -3.20 13.69
C SER A 124 3.24 -2.93 14.52
N LYS A 125 3.44 -2.36 15.72
CA LYS A 125 2.32 -1.94 16.58
C LYS A 125 1.53 -0.76 16.03
N LEU A 126 1.99 -0.10 14.95
CA LEU A 126 1.29 1.02 14.31
C LEU A 126 0.03 0.56 13.58
N PHE A 127 -0.06 -0.73 13.26
CA PHE A 127 -1.15 -1.32 12.52
C PHE A 127 -1.76 -2.51 13.26
N GLU A 128 -3.05 -2.75 13.06
CA GLU A 128 -3.82 -3.84 13.66
C GLU A 128 -4.78 -4.46 12.65
N GLY A 129 -5.30 -5.64 12.97
CA GLY A 129 -6.13 -6.45 12.06
C GLY A 129 -5.34 -7.54 11.30
N PRO A 130 -6.01 -8.26 10.39
CA PRO A 130 -5.42 -9.33 9.58
C PRO A 130 -4.23 -8.87 8.74
N GLU A 131 -3.34 -9.79 8.35
CA GLU A 131 -2.12 -9.50 7.58
C GLU A 131 -2.39 -8.77 6.26
N ASN A 132 -3.49 -9.10 5.58
CA ASN A 132 -3.89 -8.53 4.30
C ASN A 132 -4.91 -7.38 4.41
N ARG A 133 -5.30 -6.99 5.63
CA ARG A 133 -6.35 -5.98 5.84
C ARG A 133 -6.10 -5.17 7.12
N LYS A 134 -4.95 -4.52 7.18
CA LYS A 134 -4.53 -3.70 8.32
C LYS A 134 -5.22 -2.35 8.36
N THR A 135 -5.62 -1.94 9.56
CA THR A 135 -6.00 -0.57 9.89
C THR A 135 -4.98 0.05 10.85
N LEU A 136 -5.12 1.34 11.14
CA LEU A 136 -4.28 2.03 12.13
C LEU A 136 -4.66 1.60 13.54
N SER A 137 -3.66 1.41 14.39
CA SER A 137 -3.85 1.22 15.83
C SER A 137 -3.81 2.56 16.58
N CYS A 138 -4.13 2.53 17.87
CA CYS A 138 -3.95 3.66 18.79
C CYS A 138 -2.65 3.53 19.61
N ASP A 139 -1.49 3.38 18.96
CA ASP A 139 -0.21 3.24 19.67
C ASP A 139 0.33 4.58 20.17
N ALA A 140 0.19 4.82 21.47
CA ALA A 140 0.58 6.08 22.10
C ALA A 140 2.11 6.34 22.04
N GLN A 141 2.93 5.29 22.03
CA GLN A 141 4.38 5.43 21.95
C GLN A 141 4.81 5.84 20.53
N GLY A 142 4.25 5.18 19.51
CA GLY A 142 4.44 5.50 18.11
C GLY A 142 3.98 6.91 17.78
N MET A 143 2.85 7.36 18.36
CA MET A 143 2.42 8.76 18.26
C MET A 143 3.45 9.73 18.84
N ARG A 144 3.97 9.50 20.05
CA ARG A 144 4.98 10.36 20.69
C ARG A 144 6.29 10.42 19.91
N ASN A 145 6.67 9.31 19.29
CA ASN A 145 7.90 9.17 18.51
C ASN A 145 7.72 9.56 17.04
N ASP A 146 6.52 10.01 16.65
CA ASP A 146 6.17 10.37 15.29
C ASP A 146 6.34 9.22 14.26
N GLU A 147 6.13 7.99 14.72
CA GLU A 147 6.37 6.79 13.93
C GLU A 147 5.33 6.61 12.82
N TYR A 148 4.11 7.15 12.99
CA TYR A 148 3.11 7.17 11.92
C TYR A 148 3.57 8.04 10.73
N TYR A 149 4.19 9.19 10.99
CA TYR A 149 4.81 10.00 9.93
C TYR A 149 5.93 9.23 9.25
N LEU A 150 6.82 8.62 10.02
CA LEU A 150 7.93 7.83 9.47
C LEU A 150 7.44 6.62 8.67
N ALA A 151 6.34 5.98 9.08
CA ALA A 151 5.71 4.90 8.34
C ALA A 151 5.20 5.40 6.98
N GLY A 152 4.53 6.56 6.94
CA GLY A 152 4.05 7.15 5.70
C GLY A 152 5.20 7.54 4.77
N GLN A 153 6.25 8.14 5.33
CA GLN A 153 7.48 8.44 4.59
C GLN A 153 8.15 7.17 4.06
N ALA A 154 8.23 6.10 4.86
CA ALA A 154 8.79 4.82 4.45
C ALA A 154 7.99 4.18 3.31
N MET A 155 6.65 4.22 3.36
CA MET A 155 5.77 3.74 2.28
C MET A 155 6.02 4.52 0.98
N ALA A 156 6.03 5.85 1.05
CA ALA A 156 6.29 6.70 -0.11
C ALA A 156 7.69 6.47 -0.71
N VAL A 157 8.70 6.38 0.15
CA VAL A 157 10.08 6.08 -0.27
C VAL A 157 10.16 4.70 -0.91
N SER A 158 9.50 3.68 -0.35
CA SER A 158 9.48 2.35 -0.93
C SER A 158 8.89 2.37 -2.34
N LEU A 159 7.74 3.02 -2.53
CA LEU A 159 7.09 3.13 -3.85
C LEU A 159 7.98 3.82 -4.89
N VAL A 160 8.51 5.00 -4.57
CA VAL A 160 9.23 5.82 -5.56
C VAL A 160 10.67 5.33 -5.81
N HIS A 161 11.32 4.72 -4.82
CA HIS A 161 12.66 4.12 -5.00
C HIS A 161 12.62 2.67 -5.53
N GLY A 162 11.46 2.20 -6.01
CA GLY A 162 11.32 0.88 -6.64
C GLY A 162 11.39 -0.30 -5.66
N GLY A 163 11.08 -0.06 -4.39
CA GLY A 163 10.78 -1.08 -3.39
C GLY A 163 9.36 -1.63 -3.53
N PRO A 164 8.98 -2.59 -2.67
CA PRO A 164 7.63 -3.14 -2.70
C PRO A 164 6.60 -2.13 -2.21
N ALA A 165 5.40 -2.21 -2.77
CA ALA A 165 4.25 -1.45 -2.30
C ALA A 165 3.75 -1.99 -0.94
N PRO A 166 2.96 -1.19 -0.17
CA PRO A 166 2.45 -1.63 1.12
C PRO A 166 1.62 -2.91 1.03
N ASN A 167 0.64 -2.99 0.11
CA ASN A 167 -0.18 -4.18 -0.17
C ASN A 167 -0.74 -4.91 1.09
N PHE A 168 -1.07 -4.16 2.14
CA PHE A 168 -1.66 -4.71 3.37
C PHE A 168 -2.72 -3.79 3.98
N VAL A 169 -2.93 -2.60 3.41
CA VAL A 169 -3.83 -1.59 3.96
C VAL A 169 -5.28 -2.00 3.70
N SER A 170 -6.15 -1.85 4.68
CA SER A 170 -7.58 -2.15 4.50
C SER A 170 -8.22 -1.17 3.51
N PRO A 171 -9.25 -1.59 2.77
CA PRO A 171 -9.97 -0.69 1.85
C PRO A 171 -10.47 0.58 2.55
N VAL A 172 -10.98 0.45 3.78
CA VAL A 172 -11.48 1.58 4.57
C VAL A 172 -10.37 2.56 4.95
N LEU A 173 -9.19 2.06 5.38
CA LEU A 173 -8.05 2.92 5.68
C LEU A 173 -7.52 3.59 4.40
N TYR A 174 -7.51 2.88 3.27
CA TYR A 174 -7.13 3.48 1.99
C TYR A 174 -8.06 4.63 1.59
N GLN A 175 -9.38 4.44 1.73
CA GLN A 175 -10.37 5.50 1.51
C GLN A 175 -10.11 6.72 2.43
N CYS A 176 -9.79 6.49 3.70
CA CYS A 176 -9.39 7.56 4.64
C CYS A 176 -8.12 8.31 4.22
N LEU A 177 -7.19 7.66 3.50
CA LEU A 177 -5.96 8.30 3.02
C LEU A 177 -6.24 9.22 1.84
N VAL A 178 -7.08 8.80 0.89
CA VAL A 178 -7.28 9.50 -0.41
C VAL A 178 -8.55 10.35 -0.49
N SER A 179 -9.40 10.30 0.53
CA SER A 179 -10.65 11.05 0.58
C SER A 179 -10.85 11.73 1.92
N ASP A 180 -11.78 12.69 1.98
CA ASP A 180 -12.22 13.26 3.24
C ASP A 180 -12.96 12.19 4.06
N ALA A 181 -12.68 12.16 5.37
CA ALA A 181 -13.22 11.19 6.32
C ALA A 181 -14.77 11.10 6.32
N LYS A 182 -15.46 12.12 5.79
CA LYS A 182 -16.93 12.17 5.68
C LYS A 182 -17.51 11.19 4.65
N HIS A 183 -16.69 10.67 3.74
CA HIS A 183 -17.13 9.79 2.65
C HIS A 183 -16.76 8.32 2.85
N VAL A 184 -16.26 7.97 4.03
CA VAL A 184 -15.77 6.62 4.33
C VAL A 184 -16.91 5.77 4.87
N HIS A 185 -17.22 4.68 4.17
CA HIS A 185 -18.23 3.72 4.61
C HIS A 185 -17.55 2.59 5.41
N SER A 186 -17.85 2.52 6.70
CA SER A 186 -17.34 1.48 7.61
C SER A 186 -18.46 0.51 7.99
N SER A 187 -18.12 -0.76 8.16
CA SER A 187 -19.03 -1.82 8.58
C SER A 187 -18.58 -2.48 9.88
N LEU A 188 -19.45 -3.27 10.49
CA LEU A 188 -19.09 -4.09 11.66
C LEU A 188 -17.93 -5.04 11.37
N GLY A 189 -17.80 -5.53 10.13
CA GLY A 189 -16.72 -6.42 9.71
C GLY A 189 -15.34 -5.74 9.63
N ASP A 190 -15.28 -4.41 9.67
CA ASP A 190 -14.03 -3.64 9.69
C ASP A 190 -13.45 -3.49 11.09
N VAL A 191 -14.25 -3.74 12.13
CA VAL A 191 -13.82 -3.65 13.53
C VAL A 191 -12.91 -4.82 13.84
N VAL A 192 -11.65 -4.54 14.22
CA VAL A 192 -10.64 -5.59 14.42
C VAL A 192 -10.64 -6.18 15.83
N ASP A 193 -11.13 -5.44 16.82
CA ASP A 193 -11.12 -5.85 18.23
C ASP A 193 -12.32 -6.77 18.54
N PRO A 194 -12.09 -8.02 18.99
CA PRO A 194 -13.17 -8.97 19.24
C PRO A 194 -14.16 -8.50 20.30
N GLU A 195 -13.70 -7.86 21.38
CA GLU A 195 -14.58 -7.38 22.44
C GLU A 195 -15.52 -6.26 21.94
N THR A 196 -14.99 -5.35 21.13
CA THR A 196 -15.78 -4.31 20.45
C THR A 196 -16.73 -4.91 19.42
N GLN A 197 -16.31 -5.92 18.66
CA GLN A 197 -17.21 -6.63 17.74
C GLN A 197 -18.37 -7.29 18.49
N ASP A 198 -18.11 -7.96 19.60
CA ASP A 198 -19.14 -8.64 20.39
C ASP A 198 -20.10 -7.63 21.01
N MET A 199 -19.60 -6.51 21.53
CA MET A 199 -20.43 -5.38 21.98
C MET A 199 -21.35 -4.88 20.86
N LEU A 200 -20.80 -4.62 19.67
CA LEU A 200 -21.58 -4.13 18.53
C LEU A 200 -22.65 -5.13 18.11
N LYS A 201 -22.32 -6.44 18.08
CA LYS A 201 -23.28 -7.51 17.79
C LYS A 201 -24.36 -7.63 18.86
N GLU A 202 -24.03 -7.49 20.15
CA GLU A 202 -25.03 -7.47 21.23
C GLU A 202 -26.03 -6.33 21.02
N ILE A 203 -25.52 -5.12 20.74
CA ILE A 203 -26.37 -3.95 20.46
C ILE A 203 -27.21 -4.20 19.21
N GLU A 204 -26.61 -4.65 18.11
CA GLU A 204 -27.27 -4.98 16.84
C GLU A 204 -28.41 -6.00 17.01
N ASN A 205 -28.23 -7.01 17.84
CA ASN A 205 -29.21 -8.07 18.07
C ASN A 205 -30.26 -7.75 19.14
N ALA A 206 -30.21 -6.57 19.77
CA ALA A 206 -31.22 -6.17 20.74
C ALA A 206 -32.62 -6.11 20.10
N SER A 207 -33.57 -6.83 20.72
CA SER A 207 -34.94 -7.05 20.21
C SER A 207 -36.03 -6.32 20.99
N SER A 208 -35.68 -5.63 22.09
CA SER A 208 -36.59 -4.79 22.87
C SER A 208 -35.90 -3.51 23.33
N LEU A 209 -36.68 -2.43 23.54
CA LEU A 209 -36.14 -1.15 24.00
C LEU A 209 -35.49 -1.27 25.38
N GLU A 210 -36.08 -2.07 26.28
CA GLU A 210 -35.54 -2.32 27.62
C GLU A 210 -34.18 -3.01 27.57
N ASN A 211 -34.04 -4.07 26.75
CA ASN A 211 -32.77 -4.76 26.56
C ASN A 211 -31.73 -3.80 25.97
N LEU A 212 -32.09 -3.07 24.91
CA LEU A 212 -31.22 -2.09 24.28
C LEU A 212 -30.72 -1.03 25.29
N GLN A 213 -31.61 -0.46 26.11
CA GLN A 213 -31.25 0.48 27.17
C GLN A 213 -30.33 -0.15 28.23
N GLY A 214 -30.58 -1.41 28.60
CA GLY A 214 -29.69 -2.18 29.48
C GLY A 214 -28.29 -2.34 28.91
N LEU A 215 -28.16 -2.63 27.61
CA LEU A 215 -26.86 -2.69 26.91
C LEU A 215 -26.15 -1.35 26.85
N ILE A 216 -26.87 -0.23 26.65
CA ILE A 216 -26.28 1.12 26.71
C ILE A 216 -25.68 1.40 28.09
N GLN A 217 -26.34 0.96 29.17
CA GLN A 217 -25.79 1.11 30.53
C GLN A 217 -24.59 0.17 30.75
N LYS A 218 -24.70 -1.09 30.33
CA LYS A 218 -23.61 -2.10 30.40
C LYS A 218 -22.32 -1.58 29.74
N HIS A 219 -22.45 -0.97 28.55
CA HIS A 219 -21.34 -0.51 27.72
C HIS A 219 -21.08 1.01 27.83
N SER A 220 -21.60 1.64 28.89
CA SER A 220 -21.61 3.09 29.07
C SER A 220 -20.23 3.75 29.01
N THR A 221 -19.18 3.10 29.53
CA THR A 221 -17.81 3.63 29.50
C THR A 221 -17.30 3.84 28.08
N VAL A 222 -17.39 2.81 27.22
CA VAL A 222 -16.90 2.88 25.83
C VAL A 222 -17.76 3.86 25.03
N LEU A 223 -19.08 3.79 25.19
CA LEU A 223 -20.01 4.73 24.55
C LEU A 223 -19.73 6.18 24.96
N SER A 224 -19.36 6.43 26.21
CA SER A 224 -19.04 7.79 26.69
C SER A 224 -17.73 8.30 26.10
N ILE A 225 -16.70 7.46 26.04
CA ILE A 225 -15.41 7.79 25.40
C ILE A 225 -15.60 8.09 23.91
N ALA A 226 -16.47 7.33 23.26
CA ALA A 226 -16.82 7.52 21.85
C ALA A 226 -17.70 8.75 21.57
N GLY A 227 -18.30 9.35 22.62
CA GLY A 227 -19.31 10.41 22.45
C GLY A 227 -20.67 9.89 21.96
N CYS A 228 -20.89 8.57 22.01
CA CYS A 228 -22.09 7.89 21.55
C CYS A 228 -23.11 7.61 22.67
N PHE A 229 -22.75 7.86 23.95
CA PHE A 229 -23.64 7.61 25.08
C PHE A 229 -24.83 8.59 25.07
N ARG A 230 -26.03 8.07 24.80
CA ARG A 230 -27.27 8.85 24.70
C ARG A 230 -28.50 8.05 25.12
N PRO A 231 -29.57 8.71 25.61
CA PRO A 231 -30.84 8.05 25.85
C PRO A 231 -31.47 7.62 24.51
N LEU A 232 -31.93 6.37 24.43
CA LEU A 232 -32.64 5.83 23.28
C LEU A 232 -34.14 5.75 23.56
N LYS A 233 -34.94 6.21 22.61
CA LYS A 233 -36.40 6.32 22.68
C LYS A 233 -37.10 5.21 21.90
N SER A 234 -36.43 4.61 20.92
CA SER A 234 -36.98 3.55 20.10
C SER A 234 -35.91 2.52 19.68
N LEU A 235 -36.34 1.34 19.25
CA LEU A 235 -35.43 0.34 18.65
C LEU A 235 -34.80 0.82 17.33
N ASN A 236 -35.41 1.79 16.64
CA ASN A 236 -34.89 2.33 15.39
C ASN A 236 -33.63 3.19 15.62
N ASP A 237 -33.47 3.75 16.83
CA ASP A 237 -32.32 4.57 17.22
C ASP A 237 -31.01 3.76 17.26
N LYS A 238 -31.12 2.42 17.30
CA LYS A 238 -30.00 1.47 17.29
C LYS A 238 -29.11 1.63 16.06
N ARG A 239 -29.71 1.85 14.89
CA ARG A 239 -28.96 1.95 13.62
C ARG A 239 -27.98 3.11 13.65
N GLU A 240 -28.46 4.30 14.03
CA GLU A 240 -27.62 5.50 14.11
C GLU A 240 -26.55 5.35 15.20
N LEU A 241 -26.86 4.69 16.32
CA LEU A 241 -25.87 4.43 17.36
C LEU A 241 -24.73 3.54 16.85
N LEU A 242 -25.05 2.46 16.14
CA LEU A 242 -24.07 1.56 15.56
C LEU A 242 -23.23 2.25 14.51
N GLU A 243 -23.86 3.03 13.61
CA GLU A 243 -23.15 3.83 12.61
C GLU A 243 -22.16 4.79 13.26
N ASP A 244 -22.58 5.54 14.29
CA ASP A 244 -21.72 6.47 15.02
C ASP A 244 -20.55 5.75 15.72
N LEU A 245 -20.82 4.63 16.40
CA LEU A 245 -19.83 3.89 17.16
C LEU A 245 -18.81 3.19 16.26
N ILE A 246 -19.26 2.59 15.16
CA ILE A 246 -18.38 1.98 14.14
C ILE A 246 -17.50 3.06 13.50
N ASN A 247 -18.08 4.19 13.10
CA ASN A 247 -17.32 5.28 12.49
C ASN A 247 -16.29 5.86 13.47
N TRP A 248 -16.66 6.06 14.74
CA TRP A 248 -15.71 6.46 15.77
C TRP A 248 -14.58 5.42 15.93
N TYR A 249 -14.91 4.13 15.99
CA TYR A 249 -13.91 3.09 16.19
C TYR A 249 -12.96 2.96 14.99
N ILE A 250 -13.44 3.04 13.75
CA ILE A 250 -12.58 2.83 12.58
C ILE A 250 -11.79 4.09 12.24
N VAL A 251 -12.48 5.23 12.21
CA VAL A 251 -11.92 6.49 11.73
C VAL A 251 -11.62 7.43 12.90
N GLY A 252 -12.62 7.71 13.73
CA GLY A 252 -12.55 8.75 14.76
C GLY A 252 -11.36 8.62 15.71
N ARG A 253 -11.14 7.45 16.30
CA ARG A 253 -10.06 7.22 17.27
C ARG A 253 -8.66 7.27 16.66
N THR A 254 -8.53 7.04 15.35
CA THR A 254 -7.24 6.97 14.65
C THR A 254 -6.90 8.24 13.88
N VAL A 255 -7.76 9.27 13.88
CA VAL A 255 -7.54 10.54 13.17
C VAL A 255 -6.15 11.13 13.42
N PRO A 256 -5.62 11.23 14.66
CA PRO A 256 -4.27 11.76 14.87
C PRO A 256 -3.20 10.94 14.14
N SER A 257 -3.30 9.61 14.18
CA SER A 257 -2.38 8.69 13.50
C SER A 257 -2.49 8.81 11.99
N LEU A 258 -3.72 8.92 11.47
CA LEU A 258 -4.01 9.11 10.07
C LEU A 258 -3.40 10.41 9.53
N VAL A 259 -3.55 11.52 10.26
CA VAL A 259 -2.96 12.81 9.89
C VAL A 259 -1.45 12.70 9.78
N ARG A 260 -0.78 12.10 10.78
CA ARG A 260 0.69 11.92 10.73
C ARG A 260 1.10 11.01 9.58
N LEU A 261 0.38 9.92 9.33
CA LEU A 261 0.64 9.02 8.21
C LEU A 261 0.50 9.75 6.86
N LYS A 262 -0.57 10.53 6.66
CA LYS A 262 -0.76 11.38 5.47
C LYS A 262 0.39 12.38 5.30
N GLU A 263 0.83 13.06 6.36
CA GLU A 263 1.99 13.96 6.28
C GLU A 263 3.26 13.22 5.82
N GLY A 264 3.48 11.99 6.29
CA GLY A 264 4.59 11.15 5.83
C GLY A 264 4.48 10.81 4.33
N LEU A 265 3.29 10.42 3.88
CA LEU A 265 3.01 10.05 2.49
C LEU A 265 3.14 11.22 1.51
N LYS A 266 3.14 12.48 1.96
CA LYS A 266 3.48 13.63 1.09
C LYS A 266 4.92 13.56 0.59
N THR A 267 5.78 12.75 1.19
CA THR A 267 7.15 12.53 0.73
C THR A 267 7.14 12.13 -0.75
N LEU A 268 7.96 12.81 -1.57
CA LEU A 268 8.06 12.59 -3.01
C LEU A 268 6.74 12.76 -3.79
N GLY A 269 5.75 13.47 -3.23
CA GLY A 269 4.48 13.75 -3.91
C GLY A 269 3.50 12.58 -3.95
N VAL A 270 3.77 11.51 -3.20
CA VAL A 270 2.98 10.26 -3.28
C VAL A 270 1.53 10.48 -2.86
N LEU A 271 1.26 11.16 -1.75
CA LEU A 271 -0.11 11.43 -1.31
C LEU A 271 -0.92 12.19 -2.38
N GLN A 272 -0.33 13.19 -3.01
CA GLN A 272 -1.00 13.97 -4.05
C GLN A 272 -1.33 13.09 -5.27
N ALA A 273 -0.39 12.24 -5.67
CA ALA A 273 -0.64 11.28 -6.75
C ALA A 273 -1.73 10.27 -6.39
N MET A 274 -1.78 9.80 -5.14
CA MET A 274 -2.85 8.93 -4.64
C MET A 274 -4.22 9.62 -4.66
N GLU A 275 -4.30 10.89 -4.25
CA GLU A 275 -5.54 11.66 -4.24
C GLU A 275 -6.09 11.92 -5.66
N ILE A 276 -5.21 12.04 -6.66
CA ILE A 276 -5.59 12.20 -8.09
C ILE A 276 -5.93 10.84 -8.72
N HIS A 277 -5.09 9.82 -8.54
CA HIS A 277 -5.18 8.52 -9.20
C HIS A 277 -5.59 7.41 -8.23
N LYS A 278 -6.72 7.62 -7.53
CA LYS A 278 -7.18 6.79 -6.41
C LYS A 278 -7.27 5.31 -6.73
N HIS A 279 -7.86 4.94 -7.86
CA HIS A 279 -8.02 3.53 -8.25
C HIS A 279 -6.67 2.85 -8.52
N ILE A 280 -5.77 3.53 -9.25
CA ILE A 280 -4.45 2.97 -9.61
C ILE A 280 -3.59 2.73 -8.37
N PHE A 281 -3.60 3.67 -7.42
CA PHE A 281 -2.86 3.49 -6.16
C PHE A 281 -3.51 2.52 -5.18
N GLU A 282 -4.81 2.22 -5.34
CA GLU A 282 -5.49 1.23 -4.51
C GLU A 282 -4.84 -0.15 -4.68
N GLU A 283 -4.50 -0.51 -5.92
CA GLU A 283 -3.80 -1.76 -6.26
C GLU A 283 -2.44 -1.89 -5.58
N ALA A 284 -1.80 -0.77 -5.23
CA ALA A 284 -0.51 -0.75 -4.54
C ALA A 284 -0.65 -0.87 -3.02
N PHE A 285 -1.70 -0.28 -2.44
CA PHE A 285 -1.87 -0.20 -0.98
C PHE A 285 -2.73 -1.33 -0.42
N VAL A 286 -3.80 -1.66 -1.12
CA VAL A 286 -4.80 -2.64 -0.70
C VAL A 286 -4.42 -4.00 -1.24
N TRP A 287 -4.48 -5.01 -0.38
CA TRP A 287 -4.26 -6.38 -0.81
C TRP A 287 -5.45 -6.86 -1.66
N MET A 288 -5.15 -7.48 -2.80
CA MET A 288 -6.13 -8.19 -3.60
C MET A 288 -5.72 -9.65 -3.69
N GLU A 289 -6.70 -10.54 -3.47
CA GLU A 289 -6.51 -11.95 -3.72
C GLU A 289 -6.27 -12.14 -5.21
N GLN A 290 -5.08 -12.57 -5.58
CA GLN A 290 -4.81 -13.02 -6.94
C GLN A 290 -5.03 -14.52 -6.98
N GLU A 291 -6.09 -14.94 -7.66
CA GLU A 291 -6.24 -16.34 -8.04
C GLU A 291 -5.06 -16.72 -8.92
N ILE A 292 -4.23 -17.63 -8.42
CA ILE A 292 -3.13 -18.18 -9.19
C ILE A 292 -3.70 -19.24 -10.11
N THR A 293 -3.94 -18.86 -11.37
CA THR A 293 -4.44 -19.78 -12.38
C THR A 293 -3.33 -20.61 -13.02
N THR A 294 -3.68 -21.73 -13.65
CA THR A 294 -2.73 -22.53 -14.44
C THR A 294 -2.04 -21.69 -15.49
N ASP A 295 -2.78 -20.81 -16.16
CA ASP A 295 -2.26 -19.91 -17.18
C ASP A 295 -1.27 -18.90 -16.60
N THR A 296 -1.56 -18.38 -15.41
CA THR A 296 -0.66 -17.48 -14.68
C THR A 296 0.68 -18.16 -14.39
N ILE A 297 0.66 -19.38 -13.86
CA ILE A 297 1.90 -20.13 -13.56
C ILE A 297 2.62 -20.50 -14.86
N ASN A 298 1.91 -21.00 -15.88
CA ASN A 298 2.51 -21.35 -17.16
C ASN A 298 3.23 -20.15 -17.80
N GLY A 299 2.62 -18.96 -17.74
CA GLY A 299 3.21 -17.72 -18.26
C GLY A 299 4.47 -17.26 -17.53
N MET A 300 4.70 -17.70 -16.28
CA MET A 300 5.91 -17.35 -15.51
C MET A 300 7.16 -18.11 -15.95
N PHE A 301 7.02 -19.23 -16.64
CA PHE A 301 8.15 -20.09 -17.02
C PHE A 301 8.45 -20.02 -18.51
N ASN A 302 9.73 -19.78 -18.84
CA ASN A 302 10.22 -20.00 -20.19
C ASN A 302 10.87 -21.38 -20.29
N ILE A 303 10.20 -22.30 -20.99
CA ILE A 303 10.67 -23.68 -21.15
C ILE A 303 11.84 -23.71 -22.12
N LYS A 304 13.01 -24.13 -21.64
CA LYS A 304 14.21 -24.33 -22.45
C LYS A 304 14.36 -25.81 -22.80
N PHE A 305 14.13 -26.12 -24.07
CA PHE A 305 14.26 -27.48 -24.58
C PHE A 305 15.69 -27.80 -25.06
N SER A 306 16.04 -29.08 -24.99
CA SER A 306 17.20 -29.65 -25.66
C SER A 306 17.09 -29.52 -27.19
N PRO A 307 18.21 -29.61 -27.94
CA PRO A 307 18.19 -29.51 -29.40
C PRO A 307 17.22 -30.50 -30.06
N SER A 308 16.56 -30.03 -31.13
CA SER A 308 15.64 -30.82 -31.94
C SER A 308 16.32 -32.09 -32.47
N GLY A 309 15.65 -33.24 -32.29
CA GLY A 309 16.16 -34.56 -32.71
C GLY A 309 16.96 -35.32 -31.66
N SER A 310 17.18 -34.75 -30.47
CA SER A 310 17.76 -35.48 -29.34
C SER A 310 16.72 -36.38 -28.65
N ASN A 311 17.17 -37.49 -28.05
CA ASN A 311 16.29 -38.33 -27.21
C ASN A 311 15.72 -37.54 -26.02
N TYR A 312 16.46 -36.54 -25.52
CA TYR A 312 16.02 -35.66 -24.45
C TYR A 312 14.85 -34.76 -24.89
N ARG A 313 14.86 -34.23 -26.13
CA ARG A 313 13.79 -33.39 -26.66
C ARG A 313 12.42 -34.09 -26.62
N ILE A 314 12.36 -35.36 -27.00
CA ILE A 314 11.12 -36.16 -27.00
C ILE A 314 10.62 -36.38 -25.56
N GLN A 315 11.54 -36.66 -24.63
CA GLN A 315 11.18 -36.85 -23.22
C GLN A 315 10.69 -35.55 -22.56
N GLU A 316 11.35 -34.44 -22.85
CA GLU A 316 10.98 -33.11 -22.34
C GLU A 316 9.60 -32.68 -22.83
N GLU A 317 9.25 -32.93 -24.11
CA GLU A 317 7.92 -32.64 -24.64
C GLU A 317 6.81 -33.37 -23.89
N HIS A 318 7.03 -34.64 -23.52
CA HIS A 318 6.10 -35.39 -22.69
C HIS A 318 6.03 -34.84 -21.25
N ILE A 319 7.16 -34.48 -20.65
CA ILE A 319 7.22 -33.91 -19.30
C ILE A 319 6.43 -32.59 -19.24
N ILE A 320 6.49 -31.76 -20.28
CA ILE A 320 5.71 -30.53 -20.34
C ILE A 320 4.20 -30.81 -20.37
N GLY A 321 3.76 -31.87 -21.06
CA GLY A 321 2.37 -32.33 -21.00
C GLY A 321 1.96 -32.65 -19.57
N TYR A 322 2.70 -33.54 -18.90
CA TYR A 322 2.42 -33.90 -17.51
C TYR A 322 2.49 -32.73 -16.53
N TRP A 323 3.40 -31.78 -16.75
CA TRP A 323 3.48 -30.57 -15.92
C TRP A 323 2.24 -29.70 -16.07
N ARG A 324 1.77 -29.49 -17.31
CA ARG A 324 0.55 -28.71 -17.57
C ARG A 324 -0.69 -29.41 -17.01
N ASP A 325 -0.79 -30.72 -17.17
CA ASP A 325 -1.88 -31.51 -16.58
C ASP A 325 -1.86 -31.40 -15.05
N TYR A 326 -0.69 -31.49 -14.42
CA TYR A 326 -0.56 -31.31 -12.97
C TYR A 326 -0.99 -29.91 -12.50
N LEU A 327 -0.67 -28.86 -13.27
CA LEU A 327 -1.14 -27.50 -12.95
C LEU A 327 -2.67 -27.41 -13.02
N GLN A 328 -3.28 -27.97 -14.06
CA GLN A 328 -4.74 -28.01 -14.20
C GLN A 328 -5.40 -28.76 -13.04
N ASP A 329 -4.83 -29.89 -12.63
CA ASP A 329 -5.30 -30.68 -11.48
C ASP A 329 -5.19 -29.94 -10.15
N CYS A 330 -4.24 -29.00 -10.03
CA CYS A 330 -4.05 -28.16 -8.86
C CYS A 330 -5.04 -26.98 -8.82
N GLU A 331 -5.45 -26.47 -9.98
CA GLU A 331 -6.45 -25.39 -10.10
C GLU A 331 -7.89 -25.90 -9.96
N GLY A 332 -8.18 -27.15 -10.36
CA GLY A 332 -9.51 -27.76 -10.32
C GLY A 332 -10.02 -28.23 -8.94
N LYS A 333 -9.55 -27.66 -7.82
CA LYS A 333 -9.94 -28.01 -6.45
C LYS A 333 -10.35 -26.82 -5.62
#